data_AF-A0A6M4P808-F1
#
_entry.id   AF-A0A6M4P808-F1
#
_cell.length_a   1.000
_cell.length_b   1.000
_cell.length_c   1.000
_cell.angle_alpha   90.00
_cell.angle_beta   90.00
_cell.angle_gamma   90.00
#
_symmetry.space_group_name_H-M   'P 1'
#
loop_
_entity.id
_entity.type
_entity.pdbx_description
1 polymer ?
#
loop_
_entity_poly.entity_id
_entity_poly.type
_entity_poly.pdbx_seq_one_letter_code
_entity_poly.pdbx_strand_id
1 'polypeptide(L)'
;MNNHPSISIDTPASRLVTVDSLYLRLMNDRVQDIYISTEHLATALDAIDTKDDVSQGVLVAVKAALLTNSELAGIVSDMFCEHALPYQAEATSHE
;
A
#
# COMPACT_ATOMS: atom_id res chain seq x y z
N MET A 1 -35.66 14.46 -39.62
CA MET A 1 -35.15 15.05 -38.35
C MET A 1 -35.18 13.92 -37.33
N ASN A 2 -34.07 13.20 -37.18
CA ASN A 2 -33.99 12.05 -36.27
C ASN A 2 -33.34 12.52 -34.97
N ASN A 3 -34.14 12.65 -33.92
CA ASN A 3 -33.66 12.94 -32.57
C ASN A 3 -33.04 11.66 -31.99
N HIS A 4 -31.74 11.47 -32.17
CA HIS A 4 -31.00 10.49 -31.38
C HIS A 4 -30.78 11.07 -29.98
N PRO A 5 -31.17 10.37 -28.90
CA PRO A 5 -30.76 10.76 -27.56
C PRO A 5 -29.25 10.55 -27.47
N SER A 6 -28.51 11.61 -27.15
CA SER A 6 -27.11 11.53 -26.81
C SER A 6 -26.98 10.63 -25.57
N ILE A 7 -26.65 9.36 -25.79
CA ILE A 7 -26.23 8.48 -24.70
C ILE A 7 -24.94 9.10 -24.18
N SER A 8 -25.00 9.72 -23.01
CA SER A 8 -23.81 10.14 -22.26
C SER A 8 -23.02 8.87 -22.03
N ILE A 9 -21.99 8.65 -22.84
CA ILE A 9 -21.05 7.55 -22.64
C ILE A 9 -20.35 7.88 -21.34
N ASP A 10 -20.80 7.24 -20.27
CA ASP A 10 -20.13 7.22 -18.96
C ASP A 10 -18.77 6.56 -19.19
N THR A 11 -17.84 7.37 -19.69
CA THR A 11 -16.53 6.94 -20.15
C THR A 11 -15.71 6.62 -18.90
N PRO A 12 -14.94 5.51 -18.86
CA PRO A 12 -14.06 5.20 -17.73
C PRO A 12 -13.16 6.37 -17.33
N ALA A 13 -12.86 7.26 -18.28
CA ALA A 13 -12.15 8.52 -18.08
C ALA A 13 -12.79 9.48 -17.06
N SER A 14 -14.14 9.49 -16.90
CA SER A 14 -14.81 10.32 -15.88
C SER A 14 -14.69 9.72 -14.46
N ARG A 15 -14.38 8.41 -14.37
CA ARG A 15 -14.17 7.66 -13.12
C ARG A 15 -12.71 7.54 -12.72
N LEU A 16 -11.78 8.04 -13.55
CA LEU A 16 -10.41 8.27 -13.15
C LEU A 16 -10.42 9.48 -12.21
N VAL A 17 -10.79 9.22 -10.94
CA VAL A 17 -10.47 10.13 -9.85
C VAL A 17 -8.96 10.30 -9.94
N THR A 18 -8.49 11.50 -10.29
CA THR A 18 -7.08 11.87 -10.23
C THR A 18 -6.66 11.69 -8.78
N VAL A 19 -6.11 10.53 -8.46
CA VAL A 19 -5.56 10.29 -7.13
C VAL A 19 -4.34 11.19 -7.04
N ASP A 20 -4.47 12.28 -6.29
CA ASP A 20 -3.40 13.25 -6.11
C ASP A 20 -2.16 12.52 -5.59
N SER A 21 -1.00 12.84 -6.17
CA SER A 21 0.32 12.43 -5.69
C SER A 21 0.49 12.62 -4.18
N LEU A 22 -0.11 13.67 -3.59
CA LEU A 22 -0.13 13.89 -2.15
C LEU A 22 -0.88 12.78 -1.41
N TYR A 23 -2.03 12.35 -1.94
CA TYR A 23 -2.83 11.28 -1.36
C TYR A 23 -2.13 9.91 -1.49
N LEU A 24 -1.48 9.64 -2.63
CA LEU A 24 -0.65 8.44 -2.80
C LEU A 24 0.52 8.42 -1.81
N ARG A 25 1.17 9.56 -1.58
CA ARG A 25 2.25 9.69 -0.60
C ARG A 25 1.76 9.45 0.82
N LEU A 26 0.62 10.03 1.21
CA LEU A 26 0.01 9.81 2.52
C LEU A 26 -0.36 8.33 2.75
N MET A 27 -0.88 7.66 1.72
CA MET A 27 -1.13 6.22 1.80
C MET A 27 0.16 5.41 1.94
N ASN A 28 1.21 5.79 1.21
CA ASN A 28 2.51 5.15 1.33
C ASN A 28 3.12 5.33 2.72
N ASP A 29 3.07 6.53 3.29
CA ASP A 29 3.53 6.81 4.65
C ASP A 29 2.79 5.91 5.66
N ARG A 30 1.47 5.72 5.46
CA ARG A 30 0.69 4.83 6.32
C ARG A 30 1.07 3.35 6.18
N VAL A 31 1.42 2.91 4.98
CA VAL A 31 1.94 1.55 4.74
C VAL A 31 3.29 1.36 5.44
N GLN A 32 4.17 2.37 5.36
CA GLN A 32 5.46 2.35 6.04
C GLN A 32 5.32 2.32 7.58
N ASP A 33 4.36 3.05 8.16
CA ASP A 33 4.03 2.96 9.59
C ASP A 33 3.68 1.52 10.01
N ILE A 34 2.88 0.83 9.17
CA ILE A 34 2.46 -0.55 9.43
C ILE A 34 3.66 -1.48 9.35
N TYR A 35 4.50 -1.35 8.32
CA TYR A 35 5.74 -2.12 8.14
C TYR A 35 6.65 -1.99 9.38
N ILE A 36 6.94 -0.76 9.80
CA ILE A 36 7.78 -0.49 10.97
C ILE A 36 7.17 -1.10 12.23
N SER A 37 5.85 -0.97 12.40
CA SER A 37 5.16 -1.52 13.56
C SER A 37 5.21 -3.06 13.60
N THR A 38 5.10 -3.72 12.45
CA THR A 38 5.21 -5.19 12.37
C THR A 38 6.61 -5.67 12.69
N GLU A 39 7.66 -5.00 12.21
CA GLU A 39 9.06 -5.30 12.51
C GLU A 39 9.38 -5.10 13.99
N HIS A 40 8.95 -3.98 14.57
CA HIS A 40 9.13 -3.70 16.00
C HIS A 40 8.42 -4.74 16.88
N LEU A 41 7.20 -5.14 16.52
CA LEU A 41 6.48 -6.17 17.26
C LEU A 41 7.17 -7.53 17.15
N ALA A 42 7.63 -7.92 15.95
CA ALA A 42 8.40 -9.16 15.76
C ALA A 42 9.67 -9.17 16.63
N THR A 43 10.38 -8.04 16.69
CA THR A 43 11.56 -7.85 17.56
C THR A 43 11.22 -7.95 19.05
N ALA A 44 10.09 -7.37 19.47
CA ALA A 44 9.65 -7.46 20.86
C ALA A 44 9.25 -8.90 21.24
N LEU A 45 8.62 -9.65 20.32
CA LEU A 45 8.29 -11.05 20.54
C LEU A 45 9.55 -11.92 20.67
N ASP A 46 10.64 -11.57 20.01
CA ASP A 46 11.93 -12.25 20.16
C ASP A 46 12.56 -12.11 21.55
N ALA A 47 12.17 -11.08 22.31
CA ALA A 47 12.62 -10.91 23.69
C ALA A 47 11.84 -11.76 24.69
N ILE A 48 10.75 -12.41 24.28
CA ILE A 48 9.92 -13.22 25.17
C ILE A 48 10.52 -14.62 25.30
N ASP A 49 11.07 -14.92 26.47
CA ASP A 49 11.52 -16.26 26.82
C ASP A 49 10.34 -17.12 27.29
N THR A 50 10.08 -18.24 26.60
CA THR A 50 9.03 -19.20 26.99
C THR A 50 9.62 -20.60 27.11
N LYS A 51 9.14 -21.35 28.09
CA LYS A 51 9.74 -22.65 28.47
C LYS A 51 8.99 -23.85 27.91
N ASP A 52 7.74 -23.66 27.48
CA ASP A 52 6.91 -24.72 26.94
C ASP A 52 6.83 -24.64 25.42
N ASP A 53 6.80 -25.81 24.79
CA ASP A 53 6.79 -25.93 23.33
C ASP A 53 5.55 -25.31 22.68
N VAL A 54 4.43 -25.22 23.42
CA VAL A 54 3.19 -24.63 22.92
C VAL A 54 3.35 -23.12 22.77
N SER A 55 3.82 -22.44 23.81
CA SER A 55 4.09 -20.99 23.79
C SER A 55 5.14 -20.63 22.74
N GLN A 56 6.20 -21.44 22.60
CA GLN A 56 7.18 -21.28 21.52
C GLN A 56 6.54 -21.42 20.14
N GLY A 57 5.70 -22.43 19.93
CA GLY A 57 4.96 -22.62 18.68
C GLY A 57 4.04 -21.44 18.35
N VAL A 58 3.36 -20.87 19.35
CA VAL A 58 2.53 -19.67 19.19
C VAL A 58 3.38 -18.46 18.81
N LEU A 59 4.52 -18.23 19.48
CA LEU A 59 5.43 -17.14 19.14
C LEU A 59 5.94 -17.24 17.69
N VAL A 60 6.37 -18.44 17.26
CA VAL A 60 6.80 -18.68 15.87
C VAL A 60 5.66 -18.38 14.89
N ALA A 61 4.44 -18.82 15.16
CA ALA A 61 3.30 -18.59 14.28
C ALA A 61 2.95 -17.09 14.18
N VAL A 62 2.95 -16.36 15.30
CA VAL A 62 2.68 -14.92 15.30
C VAL A 62 3.78 -14.16 14.56
N LYS A 63 5.06 -14.49 14.80
CA LYS A 63 6.17 -13.88 14.07
C LYS A 63 6.10 -14.14 12.57
N ALA A 64 5.74 -15.35 12.15
CA ALA A 64 5.56 -15.67 10.74
C ALA A 64 4.44 -14.83 10.11
N ALA A 65 3.30 -14.65 10.81
CA ALA A 65 2.22 -13.79 10.32
C ALA A 65 2.65 -12.31 10.23
N LEU A 66 3.44 -11.81 11.17
CA LEU A 66 3.98 -10.45 11.12
C LEU A 66 4.95 -10.26 9.96
N LEU A 67 5.80 -11.24 9.67
CA LEU A 67 6.70 -11.22 8.51
C LEU A 67 5.92 -11.13 7.20
N THR A 68 4.90 -11.97 7.01
CA THR A 68 4.05 -11.92 5.81
C THR A 68 3.37 -10.55 5.64
N ASN A 69 2.94 -9.93 6.74
CA ASN A 69 2.35 -8.59 6.70
C ASN A 69 3.39 -7.52 6.34
N SER A 70 4.61 -7.65 6.86
CA SER A 70 5.75 -6.78 6.54
C SER A 70 6.09 -6.86 5.04
N GLU A 71 6.16 -8.07 4.48
CA GLU A 71 6.39 -8.30 3.04
C GLU A 71 5.27 -7.69 2.18
N LEU A 72 4.00 -7.89 2.57
CA LEU A 72 2.86 -7.30 1.86
C LEU A 72 2.88 -5.78 1.90
N ALA A 73 3.23 -5.18 3.05
CA ALA A 73 3.39 -3.74 3.16
C ALA A 73 4.49 -3.22 2.23
N GLY A 74 5.61 -3.93 2.10
CA GLY A 74 6.66 -3.63 1.11
C GLY A 74 6.12 -3.59 -0.32
N ILE A 75 5.42 -4.63 -0.76
CA ILE A 75 4.82 -4.71 -2.10
C ILE A 75 3.87 -3.54 -2.36
N VAL A 76 2.99 -3.22 -1.42
CA VAL A 76 2.03 -2.12 -1.57
C VAL A 76 2.75 -0.76 -1.59
N SER A 77 3.83 -0.61 -0.82
CA SER A 77 4.65 0.60 -0.84
C SER A 77 5.32 0.81 -2.20
N ASP A 78 5.87 -0.26 -2.79
CA ASP A 78 6.45 -0.22 -4.14
C ASP A 78 5.40 0.18 -5.18
N MET A 79 4.18 -0.36 -5.10
CA MET A 79 3.08 0.05 -5.97
C MET A 79 2.80 1.56 -5.87
N PHE A 80 2.82 2.14 -4.66
CA PHE A 80 2.65 3.59 -4.52
C PHE A 80 3.81 4.37 -5.09
N CYS A 81 5.06 3.93 -4.90
CA CYS A 81 6.23 4.56 -5.49
C CYS A 81 6.16 4.56 -7.03
N GLU A 82 5.79 3.45 -7.66
CA GLU A 82 5.63 3.35 -9.11
C GLU A 82 4.57 4.31 -9.67
N HIS A 83 3.48 4.55 -8.92
CA HIS A 83 2.35 5.39 -9.36
C HIS A 83 2.41 6.84 -8.88
N ALA A 84 3.22 7.17 -7.87
CA ALA A 84 3.43 8.54 -7.40
C ALA A 84 4.51 9.30 -8.20
N LEU A 85 5.39 8.59 -8.90
CA LEU A 85 6.48 9.15 -9.71
C LEU A 85 6.17 9.58 -11.17
N PRO A 86 5.10 9.14 -11.87
CA PRO A 86 4.92 9.49 -13.28
C PRO A 86 4.53 10.94 -13.53
N TYR A 87 4.04 11.69 -12.53
CA TYR A 87 3.58 13.07 -12.75
C TYR A 87 4.70 14.13 -12.83
N GLN A 88 5.96 13.76 -12.60
CA GLN A 88 7.08 14.71 -12.69
C GLN A 88 7.73 14.80 -14.08
N ALA A 89 7.34 13.97 -15.04
CA ALA A 89 7.96 13.96 -16.38
C ALA A 89 7.23 14.80 -17.45
N GLU A 90 5.99 15.24 -17.21
CA GLU A 90 5.16 15.90 -18.24
C GLU A 90 4.96 17.42 -18.05
N ALA A 91 5.72 18.07 -17.16
CA ALA A 91 5.69 19.52 -16.97
C ALA A 91 6.89 20.26 -17.62
N THR A 92 7.59 19.66 -18.58
CA THR A 92 8.69 20.29 -19.34
C THR A 92 8.46 20.26 -20.86
N SER A 93 7.23 20.42 -21.31
CA SER A 93 6.91 20.67 -22.73
C SER A 93 6.05 21.92 -22.89
N HIS A 94 6.55 23.05 -22.38
CA HIS A 94 6.22 24.35 -22.94
C HIS A 94 7.42 24.81 -23.79
N GLU A 95 7.35 24.48 -25.07
CA GLU A 95 7.87 25.33 -26.15
C GLU A 95 6.68 25.90 -26.92
#